data_AF-A0AAP7BUR9-F1
#
_entry.id   AF-A0AAP7BUR9-F1
#
_cell.length_a   1.000
_cell.length_b   1.000
_cell.length_c   1.000
_cell.angle_alpha   90.00
_cell.angle_beta   90.00
_cell.angle_gamma   90.00
#
_symmetry.space_group_name_H-M   'P 1'
#
loop_
_entity.id
_entity.type
_entity.pdbx_description
1 polymer ?
#
loop_
_entity_poly.entity_id
_entity_poly.type
_entity_poly.pdbx_seq_one_letter_code
_entity_poly.pdbx_strand_id
1 'polypeptide(L)'
;MNDKKIRKLIEKIEEISIKHFDELSCNINGFSKKKLVFFMEKPGSSRRVNDWGRDEDTDYYIGVSENGWEEHITVMECGAGETVLLEEKTHSISNDQLLKILNESNLKNYLKFMNKCYDLTQKYSGDFGILLY
;
A
#
# COMPACT_ATOMS: atom_id res chain seq x y z
N MET A 1 -7.02 -14.20 15.76
CA MET A 1 -6.59 -12.81 15.89
C MET A 1 -7.82 -11.96 16.23
N ASN A 2 -7.73 -10.90 17.03
CA ASN A 2 -8.94 -10.13 17.36
C ASN A 2 -9.17 -9.03 16.31
N ASP A 3 -9.94 -9.36 15.28
CA ASP A 3 -10.25 -8.49 14.13
C ASP A 3 -10.74 -7.10 14.55
N LYS A 4 -11.44 -7.01 15.69
CA LYS A 4 -11.89 -5.73 16.26
C LYS A 4 -10.72 -4.81 16.66
N LYS A 5 -9.61 -5.38 17.17
CA LYS A 5 -8.41 -4.60 17.53
C LYS A 5 -7.66 -4.14 16.28
N ILE A 6 -7.55 -5.00 15.27
CA ILE A 6 -6.89 -4.66 14.01
C ILE A 6 -7.69 -3.58 13.28
N ARG A 7 -9.01 -3.68 13.25
CA ARG A 7 -9.86 -2.65 12.63
C ARG A 7 -9.66 -1.28 13.27
N LYS A 8 -9.63 -1.21 14.60
CA LYS A 8 -9.32 0.05 15.31
C LYS A 8 -7.91 0.58 14.99
N LEU A 9 -6.93 -0.32 14.84
CA LEU A 9 -5.58 0.06 14.43
C LEU A 9 -5.58 0.66 13.02
N ILE A 10 -6.26 0.00 12.07
CA ILE A 10 -6.39 0.47 10.68
C ILE A 10 -7.02 1.86 10.63
N GLU A 11 -8.15 2.06 11.32
CA GLU A 11 -8.84 3.35 11.41
C GLU A 11 -7.90 4.43 11.96
N LYS A 12 -7.17 4.12 13.04
CA LYS A 12 -6.29 5.11 13.66
C LYS A 12 -5.07 5.45 12.81
N ILE A 13 -4.53 4.46 12.11
CA ILE A 13 -3.41 4.62 11.19
C ILE A 13 -3.82 5.44 9.97
N GLU A 14 -5.05 5.27 9.47
CA GLU A 14 -5.61 6.10 8.41
C GLU A 14 -5.63 7.57 8.82
N GLU A 15 -6.22 7.89 9.97
CA GLU A 15 -6.28 9.25 10.50
C GLU A 15 -4.90 9.91 10.60
N ILE A 16 -3.91 9.18 11.14
CA ILE A 16 -2.55 9.70 11.34
C ILE A 16 -1.83 9.86 10.00
N SER A 17 -2.02 8.92 9.08
CA SER A 17 -1.42 8.97 7.75
C SER A 17 -1.96 10.14 6.94
N ILE A 18 -3.26 10.44 7.05
CA ILE A 18 -3.86 11.62 6.41
C ILE A 18 -3.35 12.90 7.07
N LYS A 19 -3.35 12.96 8.41
CA LYS A 19 -2.91 14.14 9.17
C LYS A 19 -1.47 14.55 8.86
N HIS A 20 -0.58 13.58 8.64
CA HIS A 20 0.84 13.79 8.37
C HIS A 20 1.22 13.40 6.93
N PHE A 21 0.27 13.48 5.99
CA PHE A 21 0.43 12.97 4.63
C PHE A 21 1.63 13.59 3.89
N ASP A 22 1.81 14.91 3.98
CA ASP A 22 2.92 15.60 3.33
C ASP A 22 4.29 15.11 3.79
N GLU A 23 4.41 14.75 5.06
CA GLU A 23 5.65 14.23 5.66
C GLU A 23 5.87 12.75 5.33
N LEU A 24 4.79 11.97 5.32
CA LEU A 24 4.85 10.51 5.24
C LEU A 24 4.75 9.96 3.82
N SER A 25 4.18 10.73 2.89
CA SER A 25 3.92 10.28 1.53
C SER A 25 5.19 10.27 0.69
N CYS A 26 5.29 9.30 -0.21
CA CYS A 26 6.34 9.22 -1.21
C CYS A 26 5.75 8.82 -2.56
N ASN A 27 6.49 9.08 -3.64
CA ASN A 27 6.14 8.51 -4.93
C ASN A 27 6.25 6.99 -4.83
N ILE A 28 5.21 6.29 -5.26
CA ILE A 28 5.08 4.84 -5.07
C ILE A 28 6.07 4.04 -5.93
N ASN A 29 6.44 4.58 -7.08
CA ASN A 29 7.53 4.08 -7.91
C ASN A 29 8.15 5.21 -8.74
N GLY A 30 9.16 4.89 -9.55
CA GLY A 30 9.83 5.87 -10.41
C GLY A 30 9.06 6.25 -11.67
N PHE A 31 7.97 5.56 -11.98
CA PHE A 31 7.23 5.68 -13.24
C PHE A 31 5.87 6.38 -13.07
N SER A 32 5.29 6.31 -11.88
CA SER A 32 4.06 6.98 -11.47
C SER A 32 4.38 8.21 -10.61
N LYS A 33 3.61 9.27 -10.80
CA LYS A 33 3.64 10.47 -9.94
C LYS A 33 2.72 10.32 -8.71
N LYS A 34 2.08 9.17 -8.52
CA LYS A 34 1.19 8.93 -7.40
C LYS A 34 1.97 8.95 -6.09
N LYS A 35 1.51 9.79 -5.17
CA LYS A 35 1.97 9.83 -3.78
C LYS A 35 1.04 9.01 -2.90
N LEU A 36 1.62 8.19 -2.04
CA LEU A 36 0.91 7.48 -0.97
C LEU A 36 1.79 7.41 0.27
N VAL A 37 1.17 7.32 1.44
CA VAL A 37 1.83 6.72 2.61
C VAL A 37 1.82 5.21 2.37
N PHE A 38 2.94 4.67 1.92
CA PHE A 38 3.05 3.26 1.52
C PHE A 38 3.09 2.32 2.73
N PHE A 39 2.32 1.22 2.65
CA PHE A 39 2.29 0.18 3.69
C PHE A 39 2.74 -1.19 3.18
N MET A 40 2.21 -1.66 2.05
CA MET A 40 2.52 -2.98 1.53
C MET A 40 2.21 -3.13 0.04
N GLU A 41 2.72 -4.20 -0.53
CA GLU A 41 2.45 -4.63 -1.90
C GLU A 41 1.62 -5.94 -1.89
N LYS A 42 0.71 -6.11 -2.85
CA LYS A 42 0.18 -7.45 -3.14
C LYS A 42 1.14 -8.17 -4.10
N PRO A 43 1.13 -9.51 -4.18
CA PRO A 43 1.90 -10.21 -5.19
C PRO A 43 1.58 -9.66 -6.58
N GLY A 44 2.61 -9.16 -7.27
CA GLY A 44 2.50 -8.74 -8.66
C GLY A 44 2.26 -9.93 -9.58
N SER A 45 1.95 -9.63 -10.84
CA SER A 45 1.87 -10.62 -11.90
C SER A 45 2.70 -10.19 -13.09
N SER A 46 3.28 -11.14 -13.80
CA SER A 46 4.06 -10.89 -15.01
C SER A 46 3.55 -11.78 -16.12
N ARG A 47 3.46 -11.24 -17.34
CA ARG A 47 3.14 -12.02 -18.54
C ARG A 47 4.08 -11.66 -19.69
N ARG A 48 4.48 -12.66 -20.46
CA ARG A 48 5.30 -12.44 -21.65
C ARG A 48 4.48 -11.74 -22.73
N VAL A 49 5.00 -10.62 -23.24
CA VAL A 49 4.38 -9.85 -24.33
C VAL A 49 4.79 -10.42 -25.68
N ASN A 50 6.06 -10.78 -25.85
CA ASN A 50 6.58 -11.31 -27.10
C ASN A 50 7.79 -12.24 -26.90
N ASP A 51 8.22 -12.88 -27.99
CA ASP A 51 9.37 -13.79 -27.94
C ASP A 51 10.73 -13.10 -27.79
N TRP A 52 10.78 -11.76 -27.83
CA TRP A 52 11.99 -10.94 -27.83
C TRP A 52 12.47 -10.57 -26.42
N GLY A 53 11.85 -11.14 -25.38
CA GLY A 53 12.19 -10.84 -23.99
C GLY A 53 11.54 -9.56 -23.49
N ARG A 54 10.32 -9.26 -23.95
CA ARG A 54 9.46 -8.27 -23.31
C ARG A 54 8.39 -8.93 -22.45
N ASP A 55 8.25 -8.40 -21.24
CA ASP A 55 7.29 -8.83 -20.24
C ASP A 55 6.43 -7.64 -19.80
N GLU A 56 5.17 -7.89 -19.48
CA GLU A 56 4.26 -6.94 -18.87
C GLU A 56 4.10 -7.30 -17.40
N ASP A 57 4.57 -6.40 -16.53
CA ASP A 57 4.52 -6.53 -15.09
C ASP A 57 3.39 -5.67 -14.53
N THR A 58 2.56 -6.27 -13.68
CA THR A 58 1.52 -5.58 -12.91
C THR A 58 1.91 -5.58 -11.44
N ASP A 59 2.09 -4.39 -10.89
CA ASP A 59 2.37 -4.15 -9.48
C ASP A 59 1.15 -3.55 -8.77
N TYR A 60 0.98 -3.95 -7.51
CA TYR A 60 -0.14 -3.54 -6.66
C TYR A 60 0.39 -2.96 -5.36
N TYR A 61 0.11 -1.69 -5.10
CA TYR A 61 0.55 -0.96 -3.93
C TYR A 61 -0.65 -0.57 -3.07
N ILE A 62 -0.55 -0.82 -1.77
CA ILE A 62 -1.55 -0.43 -0.79
C ILE A 62 -0.97 0.68 0.08
N GLY A 63 -1.71 1.77 0.17
CA GLY A 63 -1.33 2.90 1.00
C GLY A 63 -2.50 3.81 1.34
N VAL A 64 -2.19 4.87 2.08
CA VAL A 64 -3.14 5.94 2.40
C VAL A 64 -2.85 7.14 1.53
N SER A 65 -3.88 7.70 0.90
CA SER A 65 -3.88 9.01 0.26
C SER A 65 -4.52 10.06 1.19
N GLU A 66 -4.64 11.31 0.73
CA GLU A 66 -5.42 12.33 1.45
C GLU A 66 -6.91 11.94 1.64
N ASN A 67 -7.43 11.01 0.83
CA ASN A 67 -8.82 10.56 0.86
C ASN A 67 -9.04 9.24 1.62
N GLY A 68 -7.99 8.67 2.22
CA GLY A 68 -8.04 7.40 2.94
C GLY A 68 -7.32 6.26 2.22
N TRP A 69 -7.65 5.03 2.58
CA TRP A 69 -7.00 3.86 2.01
C TRP A 69 -7.29 3.69 0.51
N GLU A 70 -6.23 3.39 -0.25
CA GLU A 70 -6.29 3.16 -1.69
C GLU A 70 -5.39 1.98 -2.09
N GLU A 71 -5.83 1.26 -3.11
CA GLU A 71 -4.98 0.38 -3.90
C GLU A 71 -4.62 1.08 -5.22
N HIS A 72 -3.33 1.12 -5.48
CA HIS A 72 -2.75 1.66 -6.69
C HIS A 72 -2.11 0.54 -7.51
N ILE A 73 -2.43 0.52 -8.80
CA ILE A 73 -2.03 -0.52 -9.74
C ILE A 73 -1.23 0.14 -10.84
N THR A 74 -0.05 -0.38 -11.11
CA THR A 74 0.75 0.02 -12.27
C THR A 74 1.03 -1.17 -13.15
N VAL A 75 0.78 -1.01 -14.45
CA VAL A 75 1.12 -1.99 -15.48
C VAL A 75 2.26 -1.40 -16.30
N MET A 76 3.38 -2.13 -16.38
CA MET A 76 4.60 -1.69 -17.04
C MET A 76 5.05 -2.74 -18.04
N GLU A 77 5.58 -2.32 -19.18
CA GLU A 77 6.30 -3.20 -20.09
C GLU A 77 7.80 -3.08 -19.82
N CYS A 78 8.44 -4.21 -19.52
CA CYS A 78 9.81 -4.34 -19.05
C CYS A 78 10.61 -5.31 -19.95
N GLY A 79 11.93 -5.34 -19.78
CA GLY A 79 12.82 -6.28 -20.48
C GLY A 79 13.56 -5.65 -21.65
N ALA A 80 13.42 -6.20 -22.86
CA ALA A 80 14.17 -5.75 -24.03
C ALA A 80 13.77 -4.34 -24.51
N GLY A 81 14.57 -3.34 -24.18
CA GLY A 81 14.40 -1.93 -24.60
C GLY A 81 13.94 -1.04 -23.45
N GLU A 82 13.38 0.13 -23.77
CA GLU A 82 12.91 1.07 -22.74
C GLU A 82 11.70 0.52 -21.99
N THR A 83 11.71 0.68 -20.66
CA THR A 83 10.57 0.41 -19.79
C THR A 83 9.49 1.46 -19.99
N VAL A 84 8.24 1.03 -20.19
CA VAL A 84 7.12 1.93 -20.47
C VAL A 84 6.00 1.67 -19.48
N LEU A 85 5.47 2.73 -18.85
CA LEU A 85 4.24 2.66 -18.09
C LEU A 85 3.07 2.56 -19.08
N LEU A 86 2.37 1.43 -19.07
CA LEU A 86 1.22 1.17 -19.94
C LEU A 86 -0.08 1.67 -19.33
N GLU A 87 -0.28 1.40 -18.03
CA GLU A 87 -1.52 1.72 -17.34
C GLU A 87 -1.27 2.07 -15.88
N GLU A 88 -2.05 3.03 -15.37
CA GLU A 88 -2.11 3.40 -13.97
C GLU A 88 -3.57 3.46 -13.53
N LYS A 89 -3.90 2.75 -12.45
CA LYS A 89 -5.25 2.73 -11.87
C LYS A 89 -5.16 2.92 -10.37
N THR A 90 -6.10 3.68 -9.81
CA THR A 90 -6.25 3.81 -8.37
C THR A 90 -7.70 3.58 -8.00
N HIS A 91 -7.95 2.84 -6.93
CA HIS A 91 -9.28 2.73 -6.34
C HIS A 91 -9.20 2.79 -4.82
N SER A 92 -10.21 3.41 -4.22
CA SER A 92 -10.36 3.43 -2.76
C SER A 92 -10.71 2.02 -2.27
N ILE A 93 -10.14 1.67 -1.12
CA ILE A 93 -10.46 0.43 -0.41
C ILE A 93 -11.00 0.77 0.98
N SER A 94 -12.03 0.04 1.42
CA SER A 94 -12.56 0.21 2.78
C SER A 94 -11.70 -0.50 3.82
N ASN A 95 -11.86 -0.12 5.09
CA ASN A 95 -11.18 -0.79 6.21
C ASN A 95 -11.49 -2.30 6.29
N ASP A 96 -12.72 -2.70 5.93
CA ASP A 96 -13.11 -4.11 5.90
C ASP A 96 -12.45 -4.85 4.71
N GLN A 97 -12.30 -4.19 3.57
CA GLN A 97 -11.55 -4.73 2.42
C GLN A 97 -10.05 -4.87 2.76
N LEU A 98 -9.45 -3.87 3.42
CA LEU A 98 -8.07 -3.95 3.87
C LEU A 98 -7.86 -5.09 4.87
N LEU A 99 -8.76 -5.25 5.84
CA LEU A 99 -8.70 -6.36 6.79
C LEU A 99 -8.76 -7.71 6.08
N LYS A 100 -9.64 -7.85 5.07
CA LYS A 100 -9.70 -9.05 4.24
C LYS A 100 -8.37 -9.30 3.51
N ILE A 101 -7.78 -8.26 2.90
CA ILE A 101 -6.48 -8.35 2.22
C ILE A 101 -5.39 -8.81 3.19
N LEU A 102 -5.35 -8.27 4.41
CA LEU A 102 -4.37 -8.67 5.42
C LEU A 102 -4.52 -10.14 5.84
N ASN A 103 -5.76 -10.61 5.99
CA ASN A 103 -6.06 -12.00 6.32
C ASN A 103 -5.71 -12.98 5.20
N GLU A 104 -5.81 -12.55 3.94
CA GLU A 104 -5.46 -13.35 2.75
C GLU A 104 -3.98 -13.20 2.34
N SER A 105 -3.26 -12.23 2.91
CA SER A 105 -1.87 -11.96 2.59
C SER A 105 -0.92 -13.01 3.18
N ASN A 106 0.24 -13.20 2.54
CA ASN A 106 1.30 -14.01 3.12
C ASN A 106 1.90 -13.32 4.37
N LEU A 107 2.53 -14.12 5.23
CA LEU A 107 3.10 -13.64 6.50
C LEU A 107 4.09 -12.47 6.31
N LYS A 108 4.89 -12.48 5.24
CA LYS A 108 5.85 -11.42 4.96
C LYS A 108 5.15 -10.07 4.75
N ASN A 109 4.09 -10.05 3.94
CA ASN A 109 3.34 -8.84 3.62
C ASN A 109 2.55 -8.34 4.84
N TYR A 110 1.94 -9.26 5.60
CA TYR A 110 1.29 -8.94 6.86
C TYR A 110 2.27 -8.28 7.86
N LEU A 111 3.47 -8.85 8.02
CA LEU A 111 4.48 -8.30 8.93
C LEU A 111 5.02 -6.94 8.44
N LYS A 112 5.20 -6.75 7.13
CA LYS A 112 5.55 -5.42 6.58
C LYS A 112 4.50 -4.37 6.97
N PHE A 113 3.22 -4.69 6.80
CA PHE A 113 2.13 -3.81 7.19
C PHE A 113 2.17 -3.49 8.70
N MET A 114 2.25 -4.53 9.54
CA MET A 114 2.26 -4.35 11.00
C MET A 114 3.47 -3.58 11.51
N ASN A 115 4.65 -3.79 10.92
CA ASN A 115 5.85 -3.03 11.26
C ASN A 115 5.69 -1.55 10.92
N LYS A 116 5.15 -1.24 9.73
CA LYS A 116 4.87 0.16 9.36
C LYS A 116 3.89 0.82 10.31
N CYS A 117 2.82 0.10 10.70
CA CYS A 117 1.88 0.58 11.70
C CYS A 117 2.57 0.85 13.04
N TYR A 118 3.42 -0.07 13.50
CA TYR A 118 4.19 0.10 14.72
C TYR A 118 5.09 1.33 14.67
N ASP A 119 5.84 1.54 13.58
CA ASP A 119 6.71 2.70 13.41
C ASP A 119 5.94 4.03 13.51
N LEU A 120 4.75 4.09 12.89
CA LEU A 120 3.87 5.25 13.00
C LEU A 120 3.35 5.44 14.44
N THR A 121 3.03 4.35 15.14
CA THR A 121 2.60 4.43 16.55
C THR A 121 3.70 4.94 17.46
N GLN A 122 4.95 4.62 17.20
CA GLN A 122 6.08 5.12 17.97
C GLN A 122 6.34 6.59 17.64
N LYS A 123 6.38 6.93 16.35
CA LYS A 123 6.67 8.29 15.87
C LYS A 123 5.62 9.31 16.29
N TYR A 124 4.35 8.93 16.25
CA TYR A 124 3.21 9.79 16.59
C TYR A 124 2.48 9.31 17.83
N SER A 125 3.21 8.82 18.84
CA SER A 125 2.65 8.27 20.08
C SER A 125 1.66 9.21 20.79
N GLY A 126 1.86 10.53 20.72
CA GLY A 126 0.93 11.53 21.24
C GLY A 126 -0.43 11.55 20.54
N ASP A 127 -0.46 11.25 19.24
CA ASP A 127 -1.69 11.15 18.44
C ASP A 127 -2.43 9.82 18.65
N PHE A 128 -1.75 8.83 19.22
CA PHE A 128 -2.30 7.54 19.63
C PHE A 128 -2.91 7.54 21.05
N GLY A 129 -2.95 8.71 21.71
CA GLY A 129 -3.49 8.87 23.06
C GLY A 129 -4.83 8.14 23.26
N ILE A 130 -4.79 7.15 24.18
CA ILE A 130 -5.93 6.34 24.67
C ILE A 130 -6.49 5.30 23.69
N LEU A 131 -5.65 4.37 23.22
CA LEU A 131 -6.10 3.03 22.76
C LEU A 131 -5.77 1.91 23.77
N LEU A 132 -5.20 2.26 24.93
CA LEU A 132 -4.70 1.34 25.95
C LEU A 132 -5.54 1.27 27.25
N TYR A 133 -6.77 1.78 27.25
CA TYR A 133 -7.76 1.52 28.30
C TYR A 133 -8.96 0.77 27.73
#